data_AF-A0A845UEC9-F1
#
_entry.id   AF-A0A845UEC9-F1
#
_cell.length_a   1.000
_cell.length_b   1.000
_cell.length_c   1.000
_cell.angle_alpha   90.00
_cell.angle_beta   90.00
_cell.angle_gamma   90.00
#
_symmetry.space_group_name_H-M   'P 1'
#
loop_
_entity.id
_entity.type
_entity.pdbx_description
1 polymer ?
#
loop_
_entity_poly.entity_id
_entity_poly.type
_entity_poly.pdbx_seq_one_letter_code
_entity_poly.pdbx_strand_id
1 'polypeptide(L)'
;MSIYDPLCERLSSLPVTTVRMSFRDIEEIIGRGLPPSSRKYPAWWGNNDQGGKRHSTAWLNAGWRTEDLALEMEEVSFVRVNEPSSPTIFSTGIAISLTADWVPSGDVTLSQERKLVFPEAPKEAGVYRFRLTGEEKSRCYIGESANLRGRFGFYRSPGSTQATNIRLNTLMIEHLEDEGLIGLDLITHLGALVEGSVRKQGSLSDKAVRRLLEQAAIVADDATEIESLNR
;
A
#
# COMPACT_ATOMS: atom_id res chain seq x y z
N MET A 1 -43.63 -19.50 -9.85
CA MET A 1 -43.40 -18.92 -8.52
C MET A 1 -43.35 -20.04 -7.50
N SER A 2 -42.27 -20.09 -6.73
CA SER A 2 -42.17 -20.98 -5.58
C SER A 2 -42.92 -20.35 -4.42
N ILE A 3 -43.51 -21.19 -3.59
CA ILE A 3 -44.06 -20.84 -2.27
C ILE A 3 -43.05 -20.17 -1.32
N TYR A 4 -41.74 -20.28 -1.62
CA TYR A 4 -40.67 -19.66 -0.84
C TYR A 4 -40.14 -18.37 -1.48
N ASP A 5 -40.72 -17.91 -2.60
CA ASP A 5 -40.33 -16.63 -3.22
C ASP A 5 -40.45 -15.44 -2.23
N PRO A 6 -41.49 -15.35 -1.35
CA PRO A 6 -41.55 -14.28 -0.34
C PRO A 6 -40.39 -14.29 0.65
N LEU A 7 -39.87 -15.48 0.99
CA LEU A 7 -38.70 -15.61 1.87
C LEU A 7 -37.44 -15.11 1.17
N CYS A 8 -37.29 -15.39 -0.12
CA CYS A 8 -36.20 -14.86 -0.95
C CYS A 8 -36.23 -13.32 -1.00
N GLU A 9 -37.39 -12.73 -1.27
CA GLU A 9 -37.58 -11.27 -1.31
C GLU A 9 -37.28 -10.63 0.06
N ARG A 10 -37.82 -11.22 1.14
CA ARG A 10 -37.60 -10.74 2.49
C ARG A 10 -36.11 -10.73 2.85
N LEU A 11 -35.43 -11.87 2.68
CA LEU A 11 -34.00 -11.98 2.99
C LEU A 11 -33.15 -11.05 2.13
N SER A 12 -33.49 -10.87 0.85
CA SER A 12 -32.78 -9.95 -0.05
C SER A 12 -32.86 -8.50 0.43
N SER A 13 -34.01 -8.09 0.98
CA SER A 13 -34.27 -6.72 1.45
C SER A 13 -33.60 -6.35 2.78
N LEU A 14 -33.08 -7.31 3.55
CA LEU A 14 -32.54 -7.06 4.89
C LEU A 14 -31.15 -6.41 4.82
N PRO A 15 -30.90 -5.27 5.49
CA PRO A 15 -29.59 -4.60 5.49
C PRO A 15 -28.54 -5.26 6.41
N VAL A 16 -28.89 -6.36 7.07
CA VAL A 16 -28.03 -7.08 8.02
C VAL A 16 -27.31 -8.25 7.35
N THR A 17 -26.26 -8.74 8.00
CA THR A 17 -25.46 -9.91 7.56
C THR A 17 -25.84 -11.20 8.26
N THR A 18 -26.59 -11.12 9.36
CA THR A 18 -27.10 -12.26 10.12
C THR A 18 -28.48 -11.93 10.66
N VAL A 19 -29.41 -12.87 10.56
CA VAL A 19 -30.76 -12.75 11.12
C VAL A 19 -31.21 -14.09 11.66
N ARG A 20 -31.68 -14.13 12.89
CA ARG A 20 -32.29 -15.31 13.51
C ARG A 20 -33.80 -15.22 13.33
N MET A 21 -34.43 -16.30 12.87
CA MET A 21 -35.87 -16.38 12.63
C MET A 21 -36.43 -17.64 13.27
N SER A 22 -37.61 -17.52 13.87
CA SER A 22 -38.39 -18.68 14.25
C SER A 22 -39.05 -19.32 13.03
N PHE A 23 -39.44 -20.59 13.15
CA PHE A 23 -40.17 -21.29 12.09
C PHE A 23 -41.49 -20.59 11.82
N ARG A 24 -42.12 -20.05 12.87
CA ARG A 24 -43.33 -19.24 12.75
C ARG A 24 -43.10 -17.97 11.93
N ASP A 25 -42.01 -17.23 12.15
CA ASP A 25 -41.69 -16.03 11.36
C ASP A 25 -41.57 -16.39 9.87
N ILE A 26 -40.94 -17.53 9.58
CA ILE A 26 -40.78 -18.05 8.21
C ILE A 26 -42.16 -18.44 7.63
N GLU A 27 -43.01 -19.11 8.41
CA GLU A 27 -44.37 -19.50 8.03
C GLU A 27 -45.27 -18.29 7.73
N GLU A 28 -45.15 -17.23 8.52
CA GLU A 28 -45.83 -15.95 8.31
C GLU A 28 -45.36 -15.26 7.01
N ILE A 29 -44.04 -15.30 6.73
CA ILE A 29 -43.47 -14.76 5.48
C ILE A 29 -43.97 -15.55 4.25
N ILE A 30 -43.98 -16.88 4.29
CA ILE A 30 -44.42 -17.72 3.15
C ILE A 30 -45.94 -17.90 3.08
N GLY A 31 -46.68 -17.44 4.09
CA GLY A 31 -48.14 -17.50 4.18
C GLY A 31 -48.71 -18.91 4.42
N ARG A 32 -47.92 -19.84 4.95
CA ARG A 32 -48.34 -21.24 5.21
C ARG A 32 -47.38 -21.96 6.16
N GLY A 33 -47.86 -23.05 6.77
CA GLY A 33 -47.04 -23.92 7.61
C GLY A 33 -45.89 -24.59 6.87
N LEU A 34 -44.72 -24.66 7.53
CA LEU A 34 -43.57 -25.42 7.06
C LEU A 34 -43.89 -26.91 7.14
N PRO A 35 -43.38 -27.74 6.20
CA PRO A 35 -43.69 -29.16 6.20
C PRO A 35 -43.15 -29.85 7.46
N PRO A 36 -43.77 -30.95 7.94
CA PRO A 36 -43.29 -31.68 9.11
C PRO A 36 -41.82 -32.11 9.03
N SER A 37 -41.28 -32.28 7.82
CA SER A 37 -39.88 -32.60 7.59
C SER A 37 -38.90 -31.51 8.02
N SER A 38 -39.30 -30.23 7.99
CA SER A 38 -38.48 -29.10 8.47
C SER A 38 -38.21 -29.16 9.98
N ARG A 39 -39.15 -29.74 10.74
CA ARG A 39 -39.07 -29.93 12.19
C ARG A 39 -38.41 -31.25 12.59
N LYS A 40 -38.45 -32.24 11.71
CA LYS A 40 -37.95 -33.60 11.99
C LYS A 40 -36.51 -33.83 11.53
N TYR A 41 -36.09 -33.18 10.45
CA TYR A 41 -34.83 -33.51 9.79
C TYR A 41 -33.95 -32.26 9.62
N PRO A 42 -32.83 -32.13 10.35
CA PRO A 42 -31.89 -31.02 10.18
C PRO A 42 -31.43 -30.81 8.73
N ALA A 43 -31.26 -31.90 7.98
CA ALA A 43 -30.88 -31.88 6.57
C ALA A 43 -31.89 -31.16 5.64
N TRP A 44 -33.12 -30.91 6.10
CA TRP A 44 -34.09 -30.08 5.39
C TRP A 44 -33.62 -28.62 5.29
N TRP A 45 -32.92 -28.13 6.32
CA TRP A 45 -32.32 -26.80 6.35
C TRP A 45 -30.95 -26.76 5.67
N GLY A 46 -30.51 -27.83 5.01
CA GLY A 46 -29.20 -27.89 4.37
C GLY A 46 -29.04 -26.89 3.21
N ASN A 47 -27.81 -26.42 3.01
CA ASN A 47 -27.43 -25.43 2.00
C ASN A 47 -27.03 -26.07 0.66
N ASN A 48 -27.86 -26.98 0.15
CA ASN A 48 -27.55 -27.75 -1.05
C ASN A 48 -28.54 -27.37 -2.18
N ASP A 49 -28.01 -27.09 -3.37
CA ASP A 49 -28.78 -26.81 -4.59
C ASP A 49 -28.97 -28.06 -5.47
N GLN A 50 -28.17 -29.10 -5.25
CA GLN A 50 -28.21 -30.32 -6.06
C GLN A 50 -29.48 -31.13 -5.79
N GLY A 51 -30.35 -31.22 -6.81
CA GLY A 51 -31.48 -32.17 -6.84
C GLY A 51 -32.88 -31.58 -6.73
N GLY A 52 -33.10 -30.29 -7.06
CA GLY A 52 -34.46 -29.76 -7.28
C GLY A 52 -35.28 -29.50 -6.00
N LYS A 53 -34.61 -29.36 -4.84
CA LYS A 53 -35.25 -28.95 -3.58
C LYS A 53 -35.56 -27.45 -3.60
N ARG A 54 -36.78 -27.10 -4.02
CA ARG A 54 -37.28 -25.71 -4.21
C ARG A 54 -37.29 -24.80 -2.97
N HIS A 55 -36.94 -25.30 -1.78
CA HIS A 55 -36.90 -24.52 -0.53
C HIS A 55 -35.54 -23.89 -0.29
N SER A 56 -34.45 -24.66 -0.37
CA SER A 56 -33.10 -24.13 -0.15
C SER A 56 -32.70 -23.07 -1.16
N THR A 57 -33.21 -23.17 -2.39
CA THR A 57 -33.03 -22.16 -3.42
C THR A 57 -33.52 -20.78 -3.00
N ALA A 58 -34.49 -20.66 -2.08
CA ALA A 58 -35.03 -19.36 -1.68
C ALA A 58 -34.03 -18.51 -0.91
N TRP A 59 -33.33 -19.08 0.08
CA TRP A 59 -32.30 -18.33 0.80
C TRP A 59 -30.98 -18.30 0.02
N LEU A 60 -30.63 -19.37 -0.70
CA LEU A 60 -29.42 -19.39 -1.52
C LEU A 60 -29.46 -18.34 -2.64
N ASN A 61 -30.58 -18.20 -3.36
CA ASN A 61 -30.74 -17.17 -4.41
C ASN A 61 -30.77 -15.75 -3.83
N ALA A 62 -31.21 -15.59 -2.58
CA ALA A 62 -31.15 -14.31 -1.88
C ALA A 62 -29.73 -13.94 -1.38
N GLY A 63 -28.74 -14.83 -1.57
CA GLY A 63 -27.37 -14.64 -1.07
C GLY A 63 -27.21 -15.00 0.40
N TRP A 64 -28.02 -15.93 0.93
CA TRP A 64 -28.02 -16.38 2.32
C TRP A 64 -27.82 -17.89 2.42
N ARG A 65 -27.28 -18.32 3.55
CA ARG A 65 -27.22 -19.72 3.97
C ARG A 65 -27.75 -19.84 5.39
N THR A 66 -28.24 -21.02 5.75
CA THR A 66 -28.66 -21.33 7.11
C THR A 66 -27.45 -21.74 7.96
N GLU A 67 -27.43 -21.30 9.21
CA GLU A 67 -26.52 -21.70 10.29
C GLU A 67 -27.31 -21.79 11.62
N ASP A 68 -26.70 -22.36 12.66
CA ASP A 68 -27.23 -22.41 14.03
C ASP A 68 -28.70 -22.88 14.14
N LEU A 69 -29.04 -23.96 13.45
CA LEU A 69 -30.37 -24.58 13.54
C LEU A 69 -30.61 -25.14 14.95
N ALA A 70 -31.69 -24.70 15.59
CA ALA A 70 -32.17 -25.23 16.87
C ALA A 70 -33.60 -25.77 16.70
N LEU A 71 -33.73 -27.09 16.55
CA LEU A 71 -35.03 -27.73 16.32
C LEU A 71 -35.93 -27.68 17.56
N GLU A 72 -35.36 -27.76 18.77
CA GLU A 72 -36.13 -27.70 20.01
C GLU A 72 -36.76 -26.32 20.23
N MET A 73 -36.09 -25.26 19.76
CA MET A 73 -36.56 -23.89 19.84
C MET A 73 -37.33 -23.45 18.59
N GLU A 74 -37.39 -24.31 17.55
CA GLU A 74 -37.91 -23.99 16.22
C GLU A 74 -37.31 -22.69 15.65
N GLU A 75 -35.99 -22.56 15.69
CA GLU A 75 -35.27 -21.38 15.20
C GLU A 75 -34.12 -21.76 14.28
N VAL A 76 -33.81 -20.87 13.33
CA VAL A 76 -32.65 -20.97 12.45
C VAL A 76 -32.06 -19.58 12.21
N SER A 77 -30.74 -19.51 12.08
CA SER A 77 -30.06 -18.29 11.66
C SER A 77 -29.81 -18.32 10.17
N PHE A 78 -30.14 -17.24 9.48
CA PHE A 78 -29.67 -16.97 8.13
C PHE A 78 -28.46 -16.06 8.21
N VAL A 79 -27.37 -16.47 7.56
CA VAL A 79 -26.14 -15.71 7.43
C VAL A 79 -25.92 -15.43 5.96
N ARG A 80 -25.64 -14.18 5.61
CA ARG A 80 -25.30 -13.84 4.23
C ARG A 80 -24.12 -14.72 3.82
N VAL A 81 -24.28 -15.43 2.71
CA VAL A 81 -23.12 -15.98 2.01
C VAL A 81 -22.39 -14.72 1.56
N ASN A 82 -21.36 -14.31 2.30
CA ASN A 82 -20.46 -13.27 1.84
C ASN A 82 -20.21 -13.60 0.38
N GLU A 83 -20.53 -12.67 -0.53
CA GLU A 83 -19.99 -12.76 -1.88
C GLU A 83 -18.55 -13.21 -1.72
N PRO A 84 -18.05 -14.16 -2.54
CA PRO A 84 -16.62 -14.38 -2.58
C PRO A 84 -16.04 -12.98 -2.70
N SER A 85 -15.28 -12.53 -1.69
CA SER A 85 -14.63 -11.22 -1.74
C SER A 85 -14.09 -11.16 -3.14
N SER A 86 -14.64 -10.27 -3.99
CA SER A 86 -14.26 -10.20 -5.39
C SER A 86 -12.75 -10.38 -5.39
N PRO A 87 -12.17 -11.35 -6.14
CA PRO A 87 -10.74 -11.61 -6.05
C PRO A 87 -10.12 -10.24 -6.04
N THR A 88 -9.42 -9.89 -4.96
CA THR A 88 -8.95 -8.52 -4.80
C THR A 88 -7.88 -8.36 -5.87
N ILE A 89 -8.31 -7.99 -7.07
CA ILE A 89 -7.45 -7.79 -8.23
C ILE A 89 -6.59 -6.56 -7.93
N PHE A 90 -7.17 -5.60 -7.20
CA PHE A 90 -6.52 -4.39 -6.74
C PHE A 90 -6.80 -4.21 -5.24
N SER A 91 -5.74 -4.15 -4.44
CA SER A 91 -5.84 -3.74 -3.05
C SER A 91 -6.22 -2.26 -2.97
N THR A 92 -7.16 -1.90 -2.11
CA THR A 92 -7.55 -0.50 -1.87
C THR A 92 -6.56 0.23 -0.97
N GLY A 93 -5.71 -0.50 -0.25
CA GLY A 93 -4.65 0.03 0.61
C GLY A 93 -3.29 -0.54 0.23
N ILE A 94 -2.26 0.28 0.36
CA ILE A 94 -0.87 -0.14 0.18
C ILE A 94 -0.09 0.20 1.44
N ALA A 95 0.58 -0.80 2.01
CA ALA A 95 1.51 -0.64 3.11
C ALA A 95 2.85 -1.17 2.66
N ILE A 96 3.79 -0.28 2.36
CA ILE A 96 5.15 -0.65 1.98
C ILE A 96 6.11 -0.10 3.03
N SER A 97 7.01 -0.95 3.51
CA SER A 97 8.19 -0.52 4.24
C SER A 97 9.43 -0.85 3.44
N LEU A 98 10.41 0.04 3.53
CA LEU A 98 11.74 -0.18 2.97
C LEU A 98 12.79 0.23 3.99
N THR A 99 13.97 -0.37 3.89
CA THR A 99 15.12 -0.04 4.74
C THR A 99 16.35 0.12 3.86
N ALA A 100 17.18 1.09 4.20
CA ALA A 100 18.47 1.34 3.59
C ALA A 100 19.30 2.23 4.51
N ASP A 101 20.62 2.15 4.37
CA ASP A 101 21.56 2.90 5.18
C ASP A 101 22.30 3.92 4.31
N TRP A 102 22.38 5.16 4.80
CA TRP A 102 23.26 6.16 4.20
C TRP A 102 24.72 5.77 4.43
N VAL A 103 25.48 5.65 3.34
CA VAL A 103 26.92 5.37 3.38
C VAL A 103 27.68 6.64 3.01
N PRO A 104 28.46 7.23 3.93
CA PRO A 104 29.33 8.37 3.62
C PRO A 104 30.32 8.02 2.51
N SER A 105 30.40 8.88 1.50
CA SER A 105 31.17 8.65 0.28
C SER A 105 32.22 9.74 0.02
N GLY A 106 32.56 10.54 1.04
CA GLY A 106 33.53 11.63 0.96
C GLY A 106 32.88 13.00 0.75
N ASP A 107 33.71 14.01 0.46
CA ASP A 107 33.30 15.41 0.44
C ASP A 107 33.38 16.03 -0.95
N VAL A 108 32.46 16.95 -1.23
CA VAL A 108 32.48 17.80 -2.43
C VAL A 108 33.36 19.01 -2.12
N THR A 109 34.27 19.33 -3.03
CA THR A 109 35.24 20.44 -2.87
C THR A 109 35.26 21.35 -4.09
N LEU A 110 36.00 22.45 -4.03
CA LEU A 110 36.24 23.33 -5.18
C LEU A 110 37.64 23.11 -5.76
N SER A 111 37.71 23.02 -7.09
CA SER A 111 38.98 23.08 -7.80
C SER A 111 39.52 24.52 -7.86
N GLN A 112 40.78 24.67 -8.29
CA GLN A 112 41.38 25.98 -8.57
C GLN A 112 40.63 26.79 -9.64
N GLU A 113 39.88 26.12 -10.53
CA GLU A 113 39.04 26.76 -11.56
C GLU A 113 37.61 27.04 -11.05
N ARG A 114 37.37 26.98 -9.73
CA ARG A 114 36.06 27.21 -9.11
C ARG A 114 34.98 26.26 -9.65
N LYS A 115 35.34 25.00 -9.90
CA LYS A 115 34.40 23.93 -10.29
C LYS A 115 34.24 22.93 -9.16
N LEU A 116 33.03 22.42 -9.00
CA LEU A 116 32.74 21.36 -8.03
C LEU A 116 33.51 20.08 -8.37
N VAL A 117 34.25 19.57 -7.41
CA VAL A 117 34.93 18.28 -7.45
C VAL A 117 34.15 17.35 -6.53
N PHE A 118 33.69 16.23 -7.07
CA PHE A 118 32.91 15.24 -6.32
C PHE A 118 33.84 14.07 -6.01
N PRO A 119 33.65 13.37 -4.88
CA PRO A 119 34.40 12.15 -4.60
C PRO A 119 34.05 11.07 -5.63
N GLU A 120 34.84 10.00 -5.67
CA GLU A 120 34.58 8.92 -6.62
C GLU A 120 33.22 8.27 -6.33
N ALA A 121 32.35 8.26 -7.35
CA ALA A 121 31.03 7.68 -7.28
C ALA A 121 30.90 6.50 -8.24
N PRO A 122 30.09 5.47 -7.93
CA PRO A 122 29.89 4.33 -8.81
C PRO A 122 29.05 4.67 -10.05
N LYS A 123 29.21 3.89 -11.13
CA LYS A 123 28.41 3.98 -12.37
C LYS A 123 27.13 3.15 -12.26
N GLU A 124 26.40 3.31 -11.18
CA GLU A 124 25.19 2.52 -10.89
C GLU A 124 24.04 3.40 -10.40
N ALA A 125 22.90 2.75 -10.21
CA ALA A 125 21.68 3.40 -9.77
C ALA A 125 21.64 3.51 -8.24
N GLY A 126 21.11 4.61 -7.73
CA GLY A 126 21.04 4.83 -6.29
C GLY A 126 20.42 6.16 -5.90
N VAL A 127 20.40 6.42 -4.61
CA VAL A 127 19.97 7.68 -3.99
C VAL A 127 21.21 8.33 -3.36
N TYR A 128 21.29 9.65 -3.37
CA TYR A 128 22.40 10.41 -2.79
C TYR A 128 21.87 11.55 -1.95
N ARG A 129 22.67 11.97 -0.97
CA ARG A 129 22.43 13.13 -0.13
C ARG A 129 23.66 14.02 -0.09
N PHE A 130 23.49 15.29 -0.45
CA PHE A 130 24.46 16.33 -0.12
C PHE A 130 24.10 16.91 1.25
N ARG A 131 25.06 16.89 2.18
CA ARG A 131 24.94 17.51 3.51
C ARG A 131 25.80 18.76 3.52
N LEU A 132 25.15 19.92 3.56
CA LEU A 132 25.83 21.21 3.60
C LEU A 132 25.82 21.67 5.05
N THR A 133 27.01 21.74 5.65
CA THR A 133 27.19 22.20 7.04
C THR A 133 27.94 23.53 7.01
N GLY A 134 27.34 24.57 7.58
CA GLY A 134 28.00 25.85 7.86
C GLY A 134 28.01 26.14 9.37
N GLU A 135 28.48 27.32 9.77
CA GLU A 135 28.57 27.68 11.21
C GLU A 135 27.22 27.73 11.92
N GLU A 136 26.19 28.30 11.27
CA GLU A 136 24.87 28.50 11.89
C GLU A 136 23.78 27.58 11.35
N LYS A 137 23.98 26.99 10.16
CA LYS A 137 22.92 26.28 9.45
C LYS A 137 23.44 25.02 8.76
N SER A 138 22.62 23.97 8.84
CA SER A 138 22.79 22.74 8.08
C SER A 138 21.64 22.61 7.09
N ARG A 139 21.97 22.23 5.85
CA ARG A 139 21.02 21.99 4.77
C ARG A 139 21.25 20.64 4.13
N CYS A 140 20.22 20.06 3.54
CA CYS A 140 20.35 18.82 2.79
C CYS A 140 19.74 18.93 1.40
N TYR A 141 20.29 18.16 0.46
CA TYR A 141 19.63 17.88 -0.81
C TYR A 141 19.68 16.38 -1.06
N ILE A 142 18.54 15.77 -1.33
CA ILE A 142 18.42 14.34 -1.63
C ILE A 142 17.99 14.18 -3.09
N GLY A 143 18.58 13.23 -3.80
CA GLY A 143 18.14 12.90 -5.17
C GLY A 143 18.37 11.43 -5.52
N GLU A 144 17.68 10.93 -6.55
CA GLU A 144 18.04 9.65 -7.18
C GLU A 144 18.63 9.81 -8.58
N SER A 145 19.32 8.76 -9.01
CA SER A 145 19.76 8.60 -10.39
C SER A 145 19.86 7.13 -10.77
N ALA A 146 19.66 6.82 -12.05
CA ALA A 146 20.06 5.54 -12.63
C ALA A 146 21.58 5.41 -12.85
N ASN A 147 22.30 6.53 -12.77
CA ASN A 147 23.76 6.60 -12.87
C ASN A 147 24.30 7.73 -11.98
N LEU A 148 24.83 7.39 -10.81
CA LEU A 148 25.31 8.36 -9.83
C LEU A 148 26.49 9.19 -10.35
N ARG A 149 27.53 8.53 -10.88
CA ARG A 149 28.72 9.22 -11.44
C ARG A 149 28.34 10.25 -12.52
N GLY A 150 27.47 9.88 -13.45
CA GLY A 150 27.00 10.75 -14.51
C GLY A 150 26.16 11.91 -13.97
N ARG A 151 25.32 11.66 -12.96
CA ARG A 151 24.49 12.70 -12.32
C ARG A 151 25.34 13.81 -11.71
N PHE A 152 26.43 13.46 -11.01
CA PHE A 152 27.32 14.45 -10.40
C PHE A 152 28.07 15.28 -11.44
N GLY A 153 28.35 14.72 -12.62
CA GLY A 153 28.83 15.47 -13.76
C GLY A 153 27.90 16.62 -14.17
N PHE A 154 26.57 16.41 -14.09
CA PHE A 154 25.60 17.46 -14.41
C PHE A 154 25.50 18.56 -13.34
N TYR A 155 25.83 18.26 -12.08
CA TYR A 155 25.96 19.31 -11.06
C TYR A 155 27.26 20.08 -11.20
N ARG A 156 28.34 19.44 -11.64
CA ARG A 156 29.61 20.11 -11.92
C ARG A 156 29.52 21.09 -13.09
N SER A 157 28.85 20.66 -14.16
CA SER A 157 28.73 21.41 -15.42
C SER A 157 27.29 21.39 -15.90
N PRO A 158 26.40 22.19 -15.28
CA PRO A 158 24.98 22.19 -15.64
C PRO A 158 24.76 22.77 -17.05
N GLY A 159 23.84 22.16 -17.80
CA GLY A 159 23.34 22.74 -19.05
C GLY A 159 22.40 23.92 -18.78
N SER A 160 22.30 24.86 -19.72
CA SER A 160 21.55 26.12 -19.56
C SER A 160 20.05 25.96 -19.25
N THR A 161 19.45 24.81 -19.59
CA THR A 161 18.03 24.51 -19.34
C THR A 161 17.79 23.72 -18.05
N GLN A 162 18.85 23.34 -17.33
CA GLN A 162 18.76 22.47 -16.16
C GLN A 162 18.64 23.30 -14.88
N ALA A 163 17.50 23.97 -14.67
CA ALA A 163 17.28 24.92 -13.58
C ALA A 163 17.72 24.40 -12.19
N THR A 164 17.37 23.16 -11.83
CA THR A 164 17.80 22.53 -10.57
C THR A 164 19.31 22.36 -10.46
N ASN A 165 19.97 21.94 -11.54
CA ASN A 165 21.41 21.72 -11.52
C ASN A 165 22.16 23.05 -11.47
N ILE A 166 21.65 24.08 -12.16
CA ILE A 166 22.18 25.45 -12.07
C ILE A 166 22.04 25.96 -10.64
N ARG A 167 20.85 25.88 -10.06
CA ARG A 167 20.57 26.32 -8.68
C ARG A 167 21.53 25.64 -7.68
N LEU A 168 21.64 24.31 -7.74
CA LEU A 168 22.49 23.57 -6.82
C LEU A 168 23.99 23.79 -7.09
N ASN A 169 24.41 23.97 -8.33
CA ASN A 169 25.78 24.32 -8.65
C ASN A 169 26.18 25.65 -7.99
N THR A 170 25.39 26.71 -8.22
CA THR A 170 25.60 28.03 -7.62
C THR A 170 25.63 27.94 -6.10
N LEU A 171 24.61 27.32 -5.50
CA LEU A 171 24.49 27.20 -4.04
C LEU A 171 25.67 26.45 -3.41
N MET A 172 26.11 25.34 -4.00
CA MET A 172 27.24 24.58 -3.46
C MET A 172 28.58 25.32 -3.62
N ILE A 173 28.77 26.07 -4.71
CA ILE A 173 29.99 26.89 -4.88
C ILE A 173 30.02 27.98 -3.81
N GLU A 174 28.94 28.74 -3.66
CA GLU A 174 28.84 29.80 -2.65
C GLU A 174 29.08 29.24 -1.23
N HIS A 175 28.44 28.12 -0.88
CA HIS A 175 28.61 27.47 0.42
C HIS A 175 30.05 27.03 0.69
N LEU A 176 30.77 26.53 -0.30
CA LEU A 176 32.18 26.12 -0.16
C LEU A 176 33.14 27.32 -0.10
N GLU A 177 32.79 28.46 -0.70
CA GLU A 177 33.57 29.70 -0.62
C GLU A 177 33.41 30.38 0.75
N ASP A 178 32.24 30.26 1.36
CA ASP A 178 31.94 30.73 2.72
C ASP A 178 32.44 29.74 3.81
N GLU A 179 33.51 28.99 3.52
CA GLU A 179 34.14 28.00 4.41
C GLU A 179 33.23 26.84 4.88
N GLY A 180 32.05 26.69 4.28
CA GLY A 180 31.15 25.59 4.55
C GLY A 180 31.67 24.25 4.03
N LEU A 181 31.21 23.16 4.65
CA LEU A 181 31.56 21.80 4.24
C LEU A 181 30.38 21.12 3.52
N ILE A 182 30.69 20.30 2.51
CA ILE A 182 29.68 19.53 1.79
C ILE A 182 30.05 18.05 1.78
N GLY A 183 29.36 17.25 2.59
CA GLY A 183 29.48 15.80 2.59
C GLY A 183 28.55 15.13 1.58
N LEU A 184 28.98 14.00 1.01
CA LEU A 184 28.15 13.14 0.15
C LEU A 184 27.85 11.82 0.88
N ASP A 185 26.57 11.45 0.97
CA ASP A 185 26.17 10.07 1.29
C ASP A 185 25.52 9.42 0.07
N LEU A 186 25.68 8.11 -0.03
CA LEU A 186 25.05 7.29 -1.06
C LEU A 186 24.24 6.15 -0.43
N ILE A 187 23.17 5.77 -1.12
CA ILE A 187 22.48 4.49 -0.96
C ILE A 187 22.56 3.79 -2.32
N THR A 188 23.38 2.75 -2.39
CA THR A 188 23.55 1.89 -3.57
C THR A 188 23.03 0.47 -3.34
N HIS A 189 22.64 0.15 -2.10
CA HIS A 189 22.05 -1.11 -1.73
C HIS A 189 20.75 -0.89 -0.96
N LEU A 190 19.71 -1.62 -1.35
CA LEU A 190 18.45 -1.68 -0.61
C LEU A 190 18.56 -2.81 0.42
N GLY A 191 18.08 -2.55 1.64
CA GLY A 191 17.93 -3.57 2.68
C GLY A 191 16.71 -4.45 2.41
N ALA A 192 15.71 -4.38 3.29
CA ALA A 192 14.42 -5.04 3.09
C ALA A 192 13.43 -4.12 2.37
N LEU A 193 12.66 -4.69 1.44
CA LEU A 193 11.42 -4.12 0.89
C LEU A 193 10.28 -5.07 1.26
N VAL A 194 9.26 -4.59 1.94
CA VAL A 194 8.14 -5.40 2.43
C VAL A 194 6.83 -4.72 2.05
N GLU A 195 5.91 -5.49 1.48
CA GLU A 195 4.52 -5.07 1.25
C GLU A 195 3.61 -5.84 2.20
N GLY A 196 3.01 -5.16 3.17
CA GLY A 196 2.29 -5.80 4.28
C GLY A 196 3.22 -6.71 5.07
N SER A 197 3.02 -8.02 4.97
CA SER A 197 3.87 -9.06 5.58
C SER A 197 4.80 -9.77 4.59
N VAL A 198 4.76 -9.40 3.30
CA VAL A 198 5.47 -10.11 2.23
C VAL A 198 6.74 -9.39 1.86
N ARG A 199 7.89 -10.05 2.01
CA ARG A 199 9.17 -9.53 1.50
C ARG A 199 9.15 -9.55 -0.04
N LYS A 200 9.45 -8.40 -0.63
CA LYS A 200 9.57 -8.23 -2.09
C LYS A 200 11.04 -8.16 -2.47
N GLN A 201 11.35 -8.62 -3.69
CA GLN A 201 12.63 -8.34 -4.30
C GLN A 201 12.60 -6.92 -4.86
N GLY A 202 13.27 -5.99 -4.18
CA GLY A 202 13.45 -4.62 -4.64
C GLY A 202 14.85 -4.41 -5.22
N SER A 203 14.96 -3.61 -6.28
CA SER A 203 16.25 -3.22 -6.86
C SER A 203 16.28 -1.73 -7.08
N LEU A 204 17.40 -1.10 -6.75
CA LEU A 204 17.64 0.31 -7.11
C LEU A 204 17.84 0.50 -8.61
N SER A 205 17.93 -0.54 -9.43
CA SER A 205 17.82 -0.37 -10.89
C SER A 205 16.41 0.04 -11.33
N ASP A 206 15.38 -0.27 -10.52
CA ASP A 206 14.00 0.14 -10.76
C ASP A 206 13.79 1.61 -10.35
N LYS A 207 13.30 2.43 -11.29
CA LYS A 207 13.01 3.84 -11.05
C LYS A 207 11.93 4.04 -9.99
N ALA A 208 10.91 3.18 -9.94
CA ALA A 208 9.83 3.30 -8.95
C ALA A 208 10.37 3.06 -7.53
N VAL A 209 11.22 2.04 -7.35
CA VAL A 209 11.87 1.75 -6.07
C VAL A 209 12.79 2.91 -5.65
N ARG A 210 13.60 3.45 -6.56
CA ARG A 210 14.46 4.61 -6.25
C ARG A 210 13.66 5.84 -5.87
N ARG A 211 12.57 6.13 -6.59
CA ARG A 211 11.68 7.26 -6.29
C ARG A 211 10.99 7.08 -4.95
N LEU A 212 10.51 5.88 -4.63
CA LEU A 212 9.93 5.59 -3.32
C LEU A 212 10.96 5.83 -2.20
N LEU A 213 12.19 5.31 -2.35
CA LEU A 213 13.26 5.52 -1.39
C LEU A 213 13.66 7.00 -1.25
N GLU A 214 13.76 7.74 -2.35
CA GLU A 214 14.04 9.19 -2.31
C GLU A 214 12.96 9.94 -1.53
N GLN A 215 11.68 9.70 -1.81
CA GLN A 215 10.59 10.35 -1.09
C GLN A 215 10.56 9.96 0.38
N ALA A 216 10.77 8.67 0.69
CA ALA A 216 10.88 8.21 2.07
C ALA A 216 12.05 8.88 2.81
N ALA A 217 13.19 9.06 2.13
CA ALA A 217 14.36 9.72 2.69
C ALA A 217 14.12 11.21 2.91
N ILE A 218 13.45 11.92 1.99
CA ILE A 218 13.07 13.34 2.17
C ILE A 218 12.16 13.48 3.39
N VAL A 219 11.14 12.63 3.53
CA VAL A 219 10.23 12.65 4.70
C VAL A 219 10.97 12.34 6.00
N ALA A 220 11.92 11.41 5.98
CA ALA A 220 12.71 11.07 7.17
C ALA A 220 13.70 12.19 7.55
N ASP A 221 14.24 12.93 6.57
CA ASP A 221 15.17 14.03 6.81
C ASP A 221 14.43 15.32 7.22
N ASP A 222 13.20 15.57 6.73
CA ASP A 222 12.32 16.65 7.20
C ASP A 222 11.95 16.52 8.70
N ALA A 223 12.10 15.32 9.28
CA ALA A 223 11.96 15.11 10.72
C ALA A 223 13.18 15.60 11.53
N THR A 224 14.23 16.06 10.87
CA THR A 224 15.44 16.65 11.48
C THR A 224 15.40 18.18 11.37
N GLU A 225 16.13 18.90 12.22
CA GLU A 225 16.23 20.38 12.16
C GLU A 225 17.04 20.90 10.94
N ILE A 226 17.20 20.09 9.89
CA ILE A 226 17.99 20.38 8.68
C ILE A 226 17.07 20.98 7.61
N GLU A 227 17.48 22.09 7.01
CA GLU A 227 16.70 22.73 5.94
C GLU A 227 16.79 21.94 4.63
N SER A 228 15.65 21.46 4.13
CA SER A 228 15.55 20.71 2.87
C SER A 228 15.61 21.62 1.63
N LEU A 229 16.55 21.34 0.72
CA LEU A 229 16.74 22.03 -0.57
C LEU A 229 15.93 21.40 -1.72
N ASN A 230 15.11 20.40 -1.43
CA ASN A 230 14.29 19.66 -2.40
C ASN A 230 13.04 20.40 -2.86
N ARG A 231 12.78 21.60 -2.33
CA ARG A 231 11.66 22.48 -2.70
C ARG A 231 11.87 23.20 -4.04
#